data_AF-A0A2E3FPM7-F1
#
_entry.id   AF-A0A2E3FPM7-F1
#
_cell.length_a   1.000
_cell.length_b   1.000
_cell.length_c   1.000
_cell.angle_alpha   90.00
_cell.angle_beta   90.00
_cell.angle_gamma   90.00
#
_symmetry.space_group_name_H-M   'P 1'
#
loop_
_entity.id
_entity.type
_entity.pdbx_description
1 polymer ?
#
loop_
_entity_poly.entity_id
_entity_poly.type
_entity_poly.pdbx_seq_one_letter_code
_entity_poly.pdbx_strand_id
1 'polypeptide(L)' 'KLLHYRIVDVSSIKEISKRWYPKNARYNKKESHRALEDILESIEELKHFRNTIFKD' A
#
# COMPACT_ATOMS: atom_id res chain seq x y z
N LYS A 1 -19.20 16.06 -8.32
CA LYS A 1 -19.19 14.58 -8.16
C LYS A 1 -18.80 14.30 -6.72
N LEU A 2 -19.61 13.56 -5.96
CA LEU A 2 -19.27 13.21 -4.58
C LEU A 2 -18.41 11.94 -4.60
N LEU A 3 -17.48 11.82 -3.67
CA LEU A 3 -16.71 10.60 -3.45
C LEU A 3 -17.58 9.57 -2.72
N HIS A 4 -17.25 8.29 -2.88
CA HIS A 4 -17.94 7.22 -2.16
C HIS A 4 -17.52 7.20 -0.66
N TYR A 5 -18.38 6.71 0.23
CA TYR A 5 -18.09 6.65 1.68
C TYR A 5 -16.98 5.66 2.07
N ARG A 6 -16.64 4.74 1.15
CA ARG A 6 -15.60 3.71 1.40
C ARG A 6 -14.23 4.33 1.20
N ILE A 7 -13.33 3.98 2.10
CA ILE A 7 -11.93 4.37 2.08
C ILE A 7 -11.10 3.11 1.84
N VAL A 8 -10.10 3.22 0.96
CA VAL A 8 -9.07 2.21 0.80
C VAL A 8 -7.79 2.79 1.34
N ASP A 9 -7.36 2.29 2.50
CA ASP A 9 -6.14 2.71 3.17
C ASP A 9 -5.04 1.65 3.00
N VAL A 10 -4.02 1.99 2.23
CA VAL A 10 -2.87 1.12 1.94
C VAL A 10 -2.07 0.83 3.21
N SER A 11 -2.04 1.75 4.17
CA SER A 11 -1.29 1.57 5.43
C SER A 11 -1.90 0.49 6.32
N SER A 12 -3.23 0.33 6.30
CA SER A 12 -3.91 -0.78 6.96
C SER A 12 -3.42 -2.14 6.44
N ILE A 13 -3.24 -2.27 5.12
CA ILE A 13 -2.71 -3.49 4.49
C ILE A 13 -1.24 -3.70 4.84
N LYS A 14 -0.43 -2.63 4.86
CA LYS A 14 0.97 -2.68 5.30
C LYS A 14 1.10 -3.26 6.70
N GLU A 15 0.28 -2.80 7.65
CA GLU A 15 0.35 -3.28 9.04
C GLU A 15 -0.06 -4.75 9.18
N ILE A 16 -1.03 -5.22 8.38
CA ILE A 16 -1.39 -6.65 8.27
C ILE A 16 -0.22 -7.44 7.68
N SER A 17 0.33 -6.99 6.54
CA SER A 17 1.46 -7.62 5.86
C SER A 17 2.65 -7.80 6.81
N LYS A 18 2.98 -6.76 7.57
CA LYS A 18 4.11 -6.75 8.51
C LYS A 18 3.97 -7.80 9.62
N ARG A 19 2.74 -8.07 10.10
CA ARG A 19 2.47 -8.97 11.22
C ARG A 19 2.23 -10.41 10.77
N TRP A 20 1.45 -10.59 9.72
CA TRP A 20 1.02 -11.92 9.28
C TRP A 20 1.98 -12.54 8.26
N TYR A 21 2.76 -11.71 7.57
CA TYR A 21 3.71 -12.15 6.54
C TYR A 21 5.12 -11.58 6.78
N PRO A 22 5.76 -11.89 7.92
CA PRO A 22 7.03 -11.28 8.32
C PRO A 22 8.21 -11.62 7.38
N LYS A 23 8.08 -12.67 6.56
CA LYS A 23 9.09 -13.10 5.57
C LYS A 23 8.89 -12.44 4.19
N ASN A 24 7.77 -11.77 3.93
CA ASN A 24 7.52 -11.13 2.65
C ASN A 24 8.28 -9.81 2.56
N ALA A 25 8.70 -9.44 1.35
CA ALA A 25 9.40 -8.19 1.10
C ALA A 25 8.52 -7.00 1.51
N ARG A 26 9.10 -6.06 2.27
CA ARG A 26 8.46 -4.77 2.56
C ARG A 26 8.62 -3.86 1.36
N TYR A 27 7.59 -3.09 1.03
CA TYR A 27 7.72 -1.99 0.07
C TYR A 27 8.45 -0.82 0.77
N ASN A 28 9.57 -0.40 0.21
CA ASN A 28 10.36 0.73 0.71
C ASN A 28 10.01 1.98 -0.09
N LYS A 29 9.43 2.98 0.58
CA LYS A 29 9.17 4.29 -0.02
C LYS A 29 10.47 5.09 -0.12
N LYS A 30 10.57 5.95 -1.15
CA LYS A 30 11.69 6.87 -1.37
C LYS A 30 11.54 8.17 -0.57
N GLU A 31 10.35 8.45 -0.02
CA GLU A 31 10.08 9.57 0.90
C GLU A 31 10.48 10.95 0.32
N SER A 32 10.06 11.24 -0.92
CA SER A 32 10.39 12.51 -1.59
C SER A 32 9.52 13.70 -1.15
N HIS A 33 8.52 13.47 -0.30
CA HIS A 33 7.65 14.46 0.34
C HIS A 33 6.90 15.39 -0.62
N ARG A 34 6.72 14.97 -1.88
CA ARG A 34 5.84 15.64 -2.85
C ARG A 34 4.54 14.86 -2.96
N ALA A 35 3.40 15.53 -2.83
CA ALA A 35 2.08 14.89 -2.83
C ALA A 35 1.82 13.97 -4.05
N LEU A 36 2.28 14.36 -5.25
CA LEU A 36 2.17 13.53 -6.45
C LEU A 36 3.03 12.26 -6.37
N GLU A 37 4.22 12.37 -5.81
CA GLU A 37 5.12 11.22 -5.68
C GLU A 37 4.61 10.28 -4.57
N ASP A 38 4.14 10.84 -3.45
CA ASP A 38 3.56 10.06 -2.34
C ASP A 38 2.33 9.23 -2.77
N ILE A 39 1.46 9.78 -3.63
CA ILE A 39 0.30 9.03 -4.14
C ILE A 39 0.71 7.93 -5.12
N LEU A 40 1.71 8.19 -5.99
CA LEU A 40 2.26 7.18 -6.89
C LEU A 40 2.92 6.04 -6.11
N GLU A 41 3.68 6.36 -5.06
CA GLU A 41 4.28 5.35 -4.17
C GLU A 41 3.22 4.53 -3.43
N SER A 42 2.11 5.15 -3.02
CA SER A 42 1.02 4.44 -2.36
C SER A 42 0.29 3.49 -3.33
N ILE A 43 0.18 3.84 -4.62
CA ILE A 43 -0.36 2.96 -5.66
C ILE A 43 0.59 1.77 -5.90
N GLU A 44 1.89 2.01 -6.02
CA GLU A 44 2.88 0.95 -6.22
C GLU A 44 2.99 0.02 -5.01
N GLU A 45 2.89 0.56 -3.79
CA GLU A 45 2.82 -0.22 -2.55
C GLU A 45 1.61 -1.16 -2.55
N LEU A 46 0.43 -0.69 -2.99
CA LEU A 46 -0.76 -1.53 -3.08
C LEU A 46 -0.62 -2.63 -4.15
N LYS A 47 0.01 -2.33 -5.29
CA LYS A 47 0.33 -3.35 -6.32
C LYS A 47 1.27 -4.42 -5.78
N HIS A 48 2.28 -4.02 -5.01
CA HIS A 48 3.19 -4.95 -4.34
C HIS A 48 2.44 -5.88 -3.39
N PHE A 49 1.55 -5.35 -2.55
CA PHE A 49 0.74 -6.19 -1.66
C PHE A 49 -0.20 -7.12 -2.44
N ARG A 50 -0.83 -6.64 -3.51
CA ARG A 50 -1.65 -7.49 -4.40
C ARG A 50 -0.87 -8.72 -4.87
N ASN A 51 0.38 -8.54 -5.29
CA ASN A 51 1.20 -9.62 -5.83
C ASN A 51 1.82 -10.56 -4.78
N THR A 52 1.87 -10.14 -3.51
CA THR A 52 2.65 -10.85 -2.46
C THR A 52 1.81 -11.45 -1.34
N ILE A 53 0.64 -10.90 -1.03
CA ILE A 53 -0.18 -11.36 0.11
C ILE A 53 -1.63 -11.71 -0.25
N PHE A 54 -2.16 -11.23 -1.39
CA PHE A 54 -3.49 -11.62 -1.85
C PHE A 54 -3.38 -12.80 -2.81
N LYS A 55 -4.35 -13.73 -2.73
CA LYS A 55 -4.49 -14.84 -3.68
C LYS A 55 -5.37 -14.39 -4.85
N ASP A 56 -5.09 -14.91 -6.04
CA ASP A 56 -6.02 -14.85 -7.17
C ASP A 56 -7.28 -15.70 -6.93
#